data_AF-A0A5C3DRT7-F1
#
_entry.id   AF-A0A5C3DRT7-F1
#
_cell.length_a   1.000
_cell.length_b   1.000
_cell.length_c   1.000
_cell.angle_alpha   90.00
_cell.angle_beta   90.00
_cell.angle_gamma   90.00
#
_symmetry.space_group_name_H-M   'P 1'
#
loop_
_entity.id
_entity.type
_entity.pdbx_description
1 polymer ?
#
loop_
_entity_poly.entity_id
_entity_poly.type
_entity_poly.pdbx_seq_one_letter_code
_entity_poly.pdbx_strand_id
1 'polypeptide(L)'
;MVFASTSRLLASIARPAFGALRHPSTVASSSNFAIPLNFGSTVRLFSSSHIAQASPRTKHLAQHGSGGKLKSHSGTKKRWSPLGSGSGKAYQLTFKRGLAGKAHLNSHMARNRLNNLGGTVLSPRGRINRTLRRLLGPSL
;
A
#
# COMPACT_ATOMS: atom_id res chain seq x y z
N MET A 1 -25.30 -50.23 -22.35
CA MET A 1 -25.05 -49.15 -23.35
C MET A 1 -26.19 -48.15 -23.24
N VAL A 2 -25.92 -46.88 -22.91
CA VAL A 2 -26.47 -45.65 -23.52
C VAL A 2 -25.74 -44.48 -22.83
N PHE A 3 -24.99 -43.71 -23.62
CA PHE A 3 -24.35 -42.44 -23.25
C PHE A 3 -25.39 -41.32 -23.26
N ALA A 4 -25.35 -40.41 -22.29
CA ALA A 4 -25.99 -39.11 -22.39
C ALA A 4 -24.99 -38.00 -22.03
N SER A 5 -24.68 -37.21 -23.04
CA SER A 5 -23.79 -36.06 -23.08
C SER A 5 -24.61 -34.78 -23.00
N THR A 6 -24.09 -33.74 -22.34
CA THR A 6 -24.35 -32.28 -22.52
C THR A 6 -23.99 -31.55 -21.22
N SER A 7 -23.45 -30.33 -21.15
CA SER A 7 -22.69 -29.49 -22.07
C SER A 7 -22.10 -28.38 -21.18
N ARG A 8 -20.80 -28.09 -21.34
CA ARG A 8 -20.07 -27.10 -20.53
C ARG A 8 -20.30 -25.70 -21.10
N LEU A 9 -20.87 -24.78 -20.31
CA LEU A 9 -20.91 -23.37 -20.67
C LEU A 9 -19.64 -22.67 -20.16
N LEU A 10 -18.76 -22.29 -21.09
CA LEU A 10 -17.59 -21.45 -20.86
C LEU A 10 -18.01 -19.99 -21.03
N ALA A 11 -18.14 -19.25 -19.92
CA ALA A 11 -18.29 -17.79 -19.98
C ALA A 11 -16.89 -17.15 -19.97
N SER A 12 -16.48 -16.58 -21.12
CA SER A 12 -15.30 -15.72 -21.21
C SER A 12 -15.68 -14.30 -20.79
N ILE A 13 -14.99 -13.75 -19.80
CA ILE A 13 -15.15 -12.35 -19.41
C ILE A 13 -13.88 -11.61 -19.85
N ALA A 14 -14.07 -10.73 -20.82
CA ALA A 14 -13.06 -9.87 -21.41
C ALA A 14 -12.48 -8.87 -20.39
N ARG A 15 -11.18 -8.62 -20.51
CA ARG A 15 -10.43 -7.57 -19.77
C ARG A 15 -10.40 -6.29 -20.61
N PRO A 16 -10.72 -5.11 -20.06
CA PRO A 16 -10.29 -3.87 -20.68
C PRO A 16 -8.84 -3.54 -20.25
N ALA A 17 -7.94 -3.56 -21.23
CA ALA A 17 -6.62 -2.97 -21.14
C ALA A 17 -6.73 -1.48 -21.50
N PHE A 18 -6.46 -0.58 -20.54
CA PHE A 18 -6.23 0.83 -20.85
C PHE A 18 -4.72 1.06 -20.89
N GLY A 19 -4.24 1.38 -22.10
CA GLY A 19 -2.85 1.53 -22.45
C GLY A 19 -2.16 2.74 -21.83
N ALA A 20 -0.92 2.48 -21.42
CA ALA A 20 0.31 3.15 -21.84
C ALA A 20 0.34 4.67 -22.14
N LEU A 21 1.33 5.29 -21.47
CA LEU A 21 2.27 6.32 -21.97
C LEU A 21 1.72 7.69 -22.39
N ARG A 22 1.98 8.69 -21.54
CA ARG A 22 2.30 10.05 -22.01
C ARG A 22 3.65 10.48 -21.42
N HIS A 23 4.65 10.51 -22.28
CA HIS A 23 5.95 11.13 -22.03
C HIS A 23 5.82 12.67 -22.09
N PRO A 24 6.65 13.43 -21.34
CA PRO A 24 6.77 14.86 -21.55
C PRO A 24 7.54 15.12 -22.84
N SER A 25 6.93 15.89 -23.75
CA SER A 25 7.59 16.42 -24.95
C SER A 25 8.59 17.50 -24.57
N THR A 26 9.87 17.20 -24.71
CA THR A 26 10.95 18.18 -24.83
C THR A 26 10.84 18.87 -26.18
N VAL A 27 10.57 20.18 -26.19
CA VAL A 27 10.73 21.00 -27.40
C VAL A 27 12.06 21.73 -27.28
N ALA A 28 12.96 21.37 -28.19
CA ALA A 28 14.26 21.98 -28.39
C ALA A 28 14.13 23.37 -29.04
N SER A 29 15.05 24.25 -28.67
CA SER A 29 15.26 25.58 -29.23
C SER A 29 15.38 25.59 -30.75
N SER A 30 14.80 26.62 -31.38
CA SER A 30 15.37 27.19 -32.60
C SER A 30 15.01 28.67 -32.74
N SER A 31 15.86 29.37 -33.47
CA SER A 31 16.33 30.73 -33.25
C SER A 31 15.63 31.85 -34.05
N ASN A 32 15.69 33.05 -33.47
CA ASN A 32 15.86 34.39 -34.07
C ASN A 32 14.78 34.98 -34.99
N PHE A 33 14.08 36.00 -34.49
CA PHE A 33 13.87 37.28 -35.20
C PHE A 33 13.79 38.45 -34.17
N ALA A 34 14.53 39.54 -34.43
CA ALA A 34 14.64 40.77 -33.62
C ALA A 34 13.47 41.74 -33.94
N ILE A 35 12.98 42.65 -33.07
CA ILE A 35 13.48 43.97 -32.63
C ILE A 35 12.45 44.56 -31.60
N PRO A 36 12.80 45.51 -30.71
CA PRO A 36 12.25 45.62 -29.36
C PRO A 36 11.17 46.71 -29.18
N LEU A 37 10.28 46.54 -28.22
CA LEU A 37 9.49 47.62 -27.63
C LEU A 37 9.35 47.45 -26.12
N ASN A 38 9.78 48.51 -25.44
CA ASN A 38 9.87 48.73 -24.01
C ASN A 38 8.48 48.75 -23.35
N PHE A 39 8.19 47.81 -22.44
CA PHE A 39 7.13 47.95 -21.44
C PHE A 39 7.63 47.33 -20.13
N GLY A 40 7.53 48.13 -19.06
CA GLY A 40 8.16 47.86 -17.78
C GLY A 40 7.82 46.49 -17.19
N SER A 41 8.85 45.78 -16.72
CA SER A 41 8.70 44.86 -15.61
C SER A 41 10.00 44.83 -14.82
N THR A 42 9.88 45.13 -13.53
CA THR A 42 10.93 44.99 -12.53
C THR A 42 11.55 43.60 -12.63
N VAL A 43 12.77 43.51 -13.14
CA VAL A 43 13.55 42.27 -13.18
C VAL A 43 13.93 41.96 -11.73
N ARG A 44 13.13 41.13 -11.07
CA ARG A 44 13.52 40.52 -9.79
C ARG A 44 14.69 39.58 -10.08
N LEU A 45 15.91 40.06 -9.89
CA LEU A 45 17.08 39.21 -9.77
C LEU A 45 16.84 38.23 -8.61
N PHE A 46 16.45 37.00 -8.92
CA PHE A 46 16.52 35.91 -7.95
C PHE A 46 17.99 35.57 -7.74
N SER A 47 18.56 36.11 -6.65
CA SER A 47 19.87 35.71 -6.15
C SER A 47 19.83 34.23 -5.81
N SER A 48 20.54 33.40 -6.59
CA SER A 48 20.71 31.98 -6.33
C SER A 48 21.75 31.79 -5.21
N SER A 49 21.41 32.16 -3.99
CA SER A 49 22.25 31.82 -2.85
C SER A 49 22.09 30.34 -2.50
N HIS A 50 23.23 29.65 -2.39
CA HIS A 50 23.41 28.23 -2.04
C HIS A 50 22.92 27.84 -0.62
N ILE A 51 21.78 28.37 -0.16
CA ILE A 51 21.28 28.15 1.22
C ILE A 51 20.73 26.72 1.41
N ALA A 52 20.49 25.97 0.35
CA ALA A 52 19.95 24.61 0.44
C ALA A 52 20.95 23.54 0.92
N GLN A 53 22.25 23.85 1.07
CA GLN A 53 23.24 22.87 1.54
C GLN A 53 23.40 22.75 3.06
N ALA A 54 22.65 23.51 3.85
CA ALA A 54 22.78 23.53 5.30
C ALA A 54 21.69 22.76 6.06
N SER A 55 21.04 21.75 5.46
CA SER A 55 20.21 20.83 6.25
C SER A 55 21.09 19.73 6.84
N PRO A 56 21.32 19.69 8.16
CA PRO A 56 22.07 18.61 8.78
C PRO A 56 21.21 17.36 8.67
N ARG A 57 21.46 16.55 7.65
CA ARG A 57 20.93 15.19 7.55
C ARG A 57 21.73 14.31 8.51
N THR A 58 21.59 14.58 9.81
CA THR A 58 22.25 13.82 10.87
C THR A 58 21.74 12.39 10.82
N LYS A 59 22.59 11.48 10.34
CA LYS A 59 22.39 10.03 10.37
C LYS A 59 22.54 9.46 11.79
N HIS A 60 22.06 10.18 12.79
CA HIS A 60 22.20 9.84 14.21
C HIS A 60 20.88 10.02 14.95
N LEU A 61 19.79 9.48 14.37
CA LEU A 61 18.56 9.31 15.13
C LEU A 61 18.75 8.10 16.06
N ALA A 62 18.93 8.40 17.34
CA ALA A 62 18.46 7.59 18.47
C ALA A 62 19.25 6.31 18.83
N GLN A 63 20.46 6.46 19.41
CA GLN A 63 21.15 5.38 20.14
C GLN A 63 21.16 5.53 21.67
N HIS A 64 20.70 6.66 22.22
CA HIS A 64 20.58 6.86 23.68
C HIS A 64 19.12 6.80 24.10
N GLY A 65 18.82 6.26 25.29
CA GLY A 65 17.51 5.80 25.79
C GLY A 65 16.29 6.75 25.78
N SER A 66 16.36 7.92 25.13
CA SER A 66 15.22 8.75 24.71
C SER A 66 14.91 8.65 23.20
N GLY A 67 15.64 7.78 22.49
CA GLY A 67 15.45 7.45 21.10
C GLY A 67 14.10 6.78 20.85
N GLY A 68 13.20 7.47 20.16
CA GLY A 68 11.79 7.05 19.98
C GLY A 68 11.64 5.61 19.53
N LYS A 69 11.40 4.69 20.47
CA LYS A 69 11.14 3.28 20.19
C LYS A 69 9.87 3.17 19.36
N LEU A 70 9.92 2.37 18.29
CA LEU A 70 8.73 2.05 17.51
C LEU A 70 7.66 1.42 18.41
N LYS A 71 6.44 1.94 18.33
CA LYS A 71 5.28 1.42 19.06
C LYS A 71 4.46 0.52 18.16
N SER A 72 3.89 -0.53 18.73
CA SER A 72 2.95 -1.39 18.02
C SER A 72 1.58 -0.71 17.87
N HIS A 73 0.94 -0.90 16.72
CA HIS A 73 -0.39 -0.36 16.46
C HIS A 73 -1.46 -1.15 17.22
N SER A 74 -2.07 -0.54 18.23
CA SER A 74 -3.01 -1.18 19.17
C SER A 74 -4.23 -1.77 18.47
N GLY A 75 -4.80 -1.06 17.49
CA GLY A 75 -5.95 -1.56 16.71
C GLY A 75 -5.63 -2.81 15.89
N THR A 76 -4.40 -2.89 15.36
CA THR A 76 -3.96 -4.08 14.61
C THR A 76 -3.75 -5.24 15.56
N LYS A 77 -3.11 -4.99 16.71
CA LYS A 77 -2.86 -6.01 17.75
C LYS A 77 -4.14 -6.64 18.29
N LYS A 78 -5.22 -5.86 18.42
CA LYS A 78 -6.53 -6.35 18.86
C LYS A 78 -7.26 -7.22 17.81
N ARG A 79 -6.94 -7.05 16.52
CA ARG A 79 -7.66 -7.71 15.41
C ARG A 79 -6.90 -8.88 14.80
N TRP A 80 -5.57 -8.82 14.84
CA TRP A 80 -4.68 -9.78 14.20
C TRP A 80 -3.73 -10.40 15.22
N SER A 81 -3.56 -11.71 15.14
CA SER A 81 -2.62 -12.46 15.97
C SER A 81 -1.63 -13.22 15.09
N PRO A 82 -0.33 -13.23 15.44
CA PRO A 82 0.64 -14.06 14.73
C PRO A 82 0.34 -15.55 14.94
N LEU A 83 0.65 -16.35 13.93
CA LEU A 83 0.68 -17.80 13.96
C LEU A 83 2.15 -18.22 13.93
N GLY A 84 2.57 -18.93 14.99
CA GLY A 84 3.95 -19.36 15.19
C GLY A 84 4.68 -18.53 16.25
N SER A 85 5.64 -19.18 16.92
CA SER A 85 6.58 -18.55 17.85
C SER A 85 7.77 -18.00 17.06
N GLY A 86 8.33 -16.85 17.48
CA GLY A 86 9.37 -16.08 16.79
C GLY A 86 10.73 -16.77 16.55
N SER A 87 10.81 -18.09 16.67
CA SER A 87 12.06 -18.87 16.63
C SER A 87 12.60 -19.19 15.22
N GLY A 88 11.99 -18.70 14.15
CA GLY A 88 12.40 -19.07 12.79
C GLY A 88 11.97 -18.09 11.74
N LYS A 89 12.63 -16.93 11.72
CA LYS A 89 12.55 -15.92 10.65
C LYS A 89 11.26 -15.08 10.65
N ALA A 90 11.37 -13.85 11.16
CA ALA A 90 10.28 -12.87 11.23
C ALA A 90 9.54 -12.60 9.89
N TYR A 91 10.18 -12.88 8.76
CA TYR A 91 9.55 -12.73 7.44
C TYR A 91 8.55 -13.83 7.08
N GLN A 92 8.55 -14.95 7.81
CA GLN A 92 7.64 -16.08 7.62
C GLN A 92 6.38 -16.00 8.51
N LEU A 93 6.30 -15.02 9.41
CA LEU A 93 5.13 -14.80 10.26
C LEU A 93 3.86 -14.69 9.43
N THR A 94 2.93 -15.60 9.70
CA THR A 94 1.57 -15.55 9.16
C THR A 94 0.65 -15.02 10.26
N PHE A 95 -0.35 -14.24 9.91
CA PHE A 95 -1.30 -13.67 10.87
C PHE A 95 -2.69 -14.23 10.64
N LYS A 96 -3.45 -14.44 11.71
CA LYS A 96 -4.88 -14.79 11.68
C LYS A 96 -5.74 -13.65 12.23
N ARG A 97 -7.01 -13.62 11.80
CA ARG A 97 -8.07 -12.76 12.35
C ARG A 97 -9.43 -13.46 12.27
N GLY A 98 -10.43 -12.96 12.99
CA GLY A 98 -11.83 -13.33 12.77
C GLY A 98 -12.38 -12.77 11.45
N LEU A 99 -13.36 -13.46 10.87
CA LEU A 99 -14.16 -12.95 9.77
C LEU A 99 -15.11 -11.83 10.25
N ALA A 100 -15.45 -10.91 9.34
CA ALA A 100 -16.30 -9.77 9.65
C ALA A 100 -17.77 -10.08 9.37
N GLY A 101 -18.69 -9.34 10.01
CA GLY A 101 -20.12 -9.37 9.67
C GLY A 101 -20.99 -10.38 10.44
N LYS A 102 -20.46 -11.04 11.49
CA LYS A 102 -21.25 -11.99 12.30
C LYS A 102 -22.07 -11.34 13.44
N ALA A 103 -21.86 -10.06 13.74
CA ALA A 103 -22.39 -9.46 14.97
C ALA A 103 -23.87 -9.07 14.92
N HIS A 104 -24.35 -8.46 13.83
CA HIS A 104 -25.71 -7.92 13.69
C HIS A 104 -26.20 -8.09 12.24
N LEU A 105 -27.50 -7.83 11.99
CA LEU A 105 -28.16 -7.95 10.68
C LEU A 105 -28.13 -9.37 10.08
N ASN A 106 -28.32 -10.38 10.93
CA ASN A 106 -28.19 -11.80 10.54
C ASN A 106 -29.52 -12.57 10.45
N SER A 107 -30.67 -11.94 10.73
CA SER A 107 -31.98 -12.59 10.75
C SER A 107 -32.38 -13.23 9.40
N HIS A 108 -31.98 -12.60 8.29
CA HIS A 108 -32.25 -13.07 6.93
C HIS A 108 -31.12 -13.94 6.35
N MET A 109 -30.04 -14.18 7.12
CA MET A 109 -28.86 -14.86 6.63
C MET A 109 -29.00 -16.38 6.79
N ALA A 110 -28.73 -17.13 5.71
CA ALA A 110 -28.73 -18.59 5.78
C ALA A 110 -27.76 -19.11 6.87
N ARG A 111 -28.18 -20.15 7.61
CA ARG A 111 -27.42 -20.69 8.74
C ARG A 111 -25.99 -21.10 8.36
N ASN A 112 -25.82 -21.71 7.19
CA ASN A 112 -24.50 -22.10 6.67
C ASN A 112 -23.56 -20.91 6.54
N ARG A 113 -24.06 -19.76 6.04
CA ARG A 113 -23.27 -18.54 5.93
C ARG A 113 -22.89 -17.99 7.31
N LEU A 114 -23.82 -18.01 8.27
CA LEU A 114 -23.56 -17.55 9.65
C LEU A 114 -22.51 -18.41 10.36
N ASN A 115 -22.53 -19.73 10.12
CA ASN A 115 -21.50 -20.65 10.60
C ASN A 115 -20.13 -20.33 10.00
N ASN A 116 -20.06 -20.11 8.67
CA ASN A 116 -18.84 -19.75 7.98
C ASN A 116 -18.22 -18.44 8.50
N LEU A 117 -19.03 -17.44 8.82
CA LEU A 117 -18.55 -16.17 9.41
C LEU A 117 -17.97 -16.34 10.82
N GLY A 118 -18.21 -17.47 11.50
CA GLY A 118 -17.59 -17.79 12.79
C GLY A 118 -16.13 -18.21 12.69
N GLY A 119 -15.63 -18.46 11.48
CA GLY A 119 -14.27 -18.91 11.25
C GLY A 119 -13.20 -17.82 11.43
N THR A 120 -11.96 -18.27 11.32
CA THR A 120 -10.79 -17.38 11.24
C THR A 120 -10.21 -17.42 9.83
N VAL A 121 -9.56 -16.33 9.43
CA VAL A 121 -8.91 -16.20 8.12
C VAL A 121 -7.45 -15.85 8.30
N LEU A 122 -6.61 -16.47 7.47
CA LEU A 122 -5.18 -16.20 7.42
C LEU A 122 -4.91 -14.99 6.51
N SER A 123 -3.90 -14.21 6.88
CA SER A 123 -3.40 -13.13 6.03
C SER A 123 -2.76 -13.70 4.78
N PRO A 124 -3.13 -13.21 3.59
CA PRO A 124 -2.48 -13.63 2.36
C PRO A 124 -1.03 -13.17 2.35
N ARG A 125 -0.17 -13.96 1.69
CA ARG A 125 1.22 -13.55 1.43
C ARG A 125 1.21 -12.30 0.54
N GLY A 126 2.20 -11.41 0.74
CA GLY A 126 2.35 -10.20 -0.07
C GLY A 126 2.22 -8.90 0.72
N ARG A 127 1.50 -7.91 0.17
CA ARG A 127 1.45 -6.54 0.73
C ARG A 127 0.83 -6.50 2.13
N ILE A 128 -0.28 -7.19 2.34
CA ILE A 128 -1.02 -7.18 3.62
C ILE A 128 -0.13 -7.71 4.75
N ASN A 129 0.47 -8.89 4.57
CA ASN A 129 1.32 -9.48 5.60
C ASN A 129 2.56 -8.60 5.88
N ARG A 130 3.16 -7.98 4.85
CA ARG A 130 4.22 -6.97 5.05
C ARG A 130 3.76 -5.79 5.90
N THR A 131 2.56 -5.25 5.66
CA THR A 131 1.99 -4.17 6.47
C THR A 131 1.76 -4.61 7.91
N LEU A 132 1.21 -5.81 8.13
CA LEU A 132 0.99 -6.35 9.48
C LEU A 132 2.30 -6.47 10.27
N ARG A 133 3.38 -6.94 9.64
CA ARG A 133 4.71 -6.99 10.26
C ARG A 133 5.25 -5.61 10.65
N ARG A 134 5.00 -4.58 9.84
CA ARG A 134 5.41 -3.20 10.19
C ARG A 134 4.63 -2.66 11.37
N LEU A 135 3.33 -2.95 11.43
CA LEU A 135 2.45 -2.46 12.48
C LEU A 135 2.62 -3.18 13.81
N LEU A 136 3.06 -4.44 13.78
CA LEU A 136 3.22 -5.29 14.97
C LEU A 136 4.69 -5.55 15.35
N GLY A 137 5.65 -5.20 14.48
CA GLY A 137 7.06 -5.55 14.58
C GLY A 137 7.75 -5.34 15.93
N PRO A 138 7.48 -4.27 16.70
CA PRO A 138 8.09 -4.09 18.02
C PRO A 138 7.62 -5.08 19.09
N SER A 139 6.56 -5.86 18.83
CA SER A 139 5.85 -6.74 19.79
C SER A 139 5.72 -8.19 19.28
N LEU A 140 6.39 -8.56 18.19
CA LEU A 140 6.33 -9.91 17.59
C LEU A 140 7.48 -10.81 18.05
#